data_AF-A0A0B3AGJ4-F1
#
_entry.id   AF-A0A0B3AGJ4-F1
#
_cell.length_a   1.000
_cell.length_b   1.000
_cell.length_c   1.000
_cell.angle_alpha   90.00
_cell.angle_beta   90.00
_cell.angle_gamma   90.00
#
_symmetry.space_group_name_H-M   'P 1'
#
loop_
_entity.id
_entity.type
_entity.pdbx_description
1 polymer ?
#
loop_
_entity_poly.entity_id
_entity_poly.type
_entity_poly.pdbx_seq_one_letter_code
_entity_poly.pdbx_strand_id
1 'polypeptide(L)'
;MKEKFSPDMIMKYAWAALIVVVIIVLVVVIILPGTESKSTCSGFQYFVFLNQKMTEDGYSIELLNGVGDIRIRSATVDGLNIGISTIDVPSGEKFILTSAHDPTVRRADETFSSRVSVLYDVVNGIDNNRDSAACTGRVQ
;
A
#
# COMPACT_ATOMS: atom_id res chain seq x y z
N MET A 1 -35.91 -18.39 -38.85
CA MET A 1 -34.79 -19.30 -39.16
C MET A 1 -34.27 -19.83 -37.83
N LYS A 2 -34.31 -21.16 -37.59
CA LYS A 2 -33.76 -21.78 -36.38
C LYS A 2 -32.27 -22.00 -36.60
N GLU A 3 -31.43 -21.15 -35.99
CA GLU A 3 -29.98 -21.37 -36.01
C GLU A 3 -29.68 -22.68 -35.26
N LYS A 4 -29.23 -23.68 -36.02
CA LYS A 4 -28.67 -24.90 -35.45
C LYS A 4 -27.28 -24.53 -34.92
N PHE A 5 -27.16 -24.35 -33.61
CA PHE A 5 -25.86 -24.21 -32.96
C PHE A 5 -25.09 -25.52 -33.19
N SER A 6 -24.09 -25.50 -34.07
CA SER A 6 -23.16 -26.60 -34.28
C SER A 6 -22.45 -26.94 -32.95
N PRO A 7 -22.18 -28.21 -32.63
CA PRO A 7 -21.52 -28.61 -31.38
C PRO A 7 -20.19 -27.88 -31.11
N ASP A 8 -19.46 -27.54 -32.18
CA ASP A 8 -18.22 -26.74 -32.11
C ASP A 8 -18.44 -25.30 -31.62
N MET A 9 -19.59 -24.69 -31.89
CA MET A 9 -19.91 -23.35 -31.42
C MET A 9 -20.19 -23.36 -29.91
N ILE A 10 -20.90 -24.38 -29.42
CA ILE A 10 -21.21 -24.52 -27.99
C ILE A 10 -19.92 -24.67 -27.17
N MET A 11 -18.96 -25.48 -27.64
CA MET A 11 -17.69 -25.68 -26.94
C MET A 11 -16.82 -24.40 -26.92
N LYS A 12 -16.80 -23.62 -28.02
CA LYS A 12 -16.09 -22.33 -28.08
C LYS A 12 -16.70 -21.29 -27.13
N TYR A 13 -18.03 -21.19 -27.08
CA TYR A 13 -18.72 -20.29 -26.15
C TYR A 13 -18.56 -20.71 -24.68
N ALA A 14 -18.50 -22.03 -24.40
CA ALA A 14 -18.26 -22.54 -23.05
C ALA A 14 -16.86 -22.16 -22.54
N TRP A 15 -15.83 -22.28 -23.39
CA TRP A 15 -14.47 -21.87 -23.05
C TRP A 15 -14.34 -20.35 -22.90
N ALA A 16 -14.99 -19.57 -23.77
CA ALA A 16 -15.00 -18.11 -23.65
C ALA A 16 -15.68 -17.64 -22.35
N ALA A 17 -16.81 -18.26 -21.97
CA ALA A 17 -17.49 -17.96 -20.72
C ALA A 17 -16.63 -18.29 -19.49
N LEU A 18 -15.89 -19.41 -19.50
CA LEU A 18 -14.98 -19.80 -18.42
C LEU A 18 -13.87 -18.77 -18.22
N ILE A 19 -13.26 -18.27 -19.30
CA ILE A 19 -12.22 -17.23 -19.24
C ILE A 19 -12.78 -15.94 -18.64
N VAL A 20 -13.98 -15.52 -19.04
CA VAL A 20 -14.63 -14.32 -18.49
C VAL A 20 -14.90 -14.46 -17.00
N VAL A 21 -15.37 -15.62 -16.54
CA VAL A 21 -15.61 -15.89 -15.12
C VAL A 21 -14.30 -15.85 -14.32
N VAL A 22 -13.22 -16.45 -14.83
CA VAL A 22 -11.91 -16.42 -14.16
C VAL A 22 -11.39 -14.99 -14.06
N ILE A 23 -11.52 -14.18 -15.12
CA ILE A 23 -11.13 -12.77 -15.09
C ILE A 23 -11.97 -11.98 -14.08
N ILE A 24 -13.29 -12.17 -14.05
CA ILE A 24 -14.15 -11.50 -13.07
C ILE A 24 -13.78 -11.90 -11.65
N VAL A 25 -13.51 -13.19 -11.38
CA VAL A 25 -13.09 -13.65 -10.06
C VAL A 25 -11.72 -13.07 -9.68
N LEU A 26 -10.76 -13.02 -10.59
CA LEU A 26 -9.45 -12.38 -10.34
C LEU A 26 -9.60 -10.89 -10.06
N VAL A 27 -10.41 -10.18 -10.84
CA VAL A 27 -10.70 -8.76 -10.63
C VAL A 27 -11.39 -8.56 -9.28
N VAL A 28 -12.35 -9.40 -8.92
CA VAL A 28 -13.05 -9.32 -7.62
C VAL A 28 -12.11 -9.67 -6.47
N VAL A 29 -11.21 -10.65 -6.60
CA VAL A 29 -10.22 -11.00 -5.55
C VAL A 29 -9.17 -9.89 -5.39
N ILE A 30 -8.74 -9.24 -6.48
CA ILE A 30 -7.84 -8.08 -6.42
C ILE A 30 -8.56 -6.84 -5.86
N ILE A 31 -9.84 -6.66 -6.19
CA ILE A 31 -10.62 -5.48 -5.79
C ILE A 31 -11.24 -5.63 -4.41
N LEU A 32 -11.50 -6.84 -3.90
CA LEU A 32 -12.06 -7.08 -2.56
C LEU A 32 -11.07 -6.58 -1.52
N PRO A 33 -11.26 -5.37 -0.97
CA PRO A 33 -10.47 -4.90 0.14
C PRO A 33 -11.09 -5.61 1.34
N GLY A 34 -10.31 -6.45 2.02
CA GLY A 34 -10.68 -6.95 3.34
C GLY A 34 -11.26 -5.80 4.16
N THR A 35 -12.49 -5.98 4.61
CA THR A 35 -13.29 -4.98 5.30
C THR A 35 -12.78 -4.78 6.71
N GLU A 36 -11.65 -4.10 6.91
CA GLU A 36 -11.27 -3.54 8.23
C GLU A 36 -10.51 -2.23 8.00
N SER A 37 -11.17 -1.11 8.30
CA SER A 37 -10.66 0.28 8.23
C SER A 37 -9.86 0.58 6.96
N LYS A 38 -10.54 1.03 5.88
CA LYS A 38 -9.88 1.50 4.63
C LYS A 38 -8.98 2.69 4.92
N SER A 39 -7.79 2.40 5.38
CA SER A 39 -6.69 3.33 5.41
C SER A 39 -6.21 3.56 3.97
N THR A 40 -5.88 4.79 3.65
CA THR A 40 -5.40 5.15 2.32
C THR A 40 -4.20 6.07 2.45
N CYS A 41 -3.19 5.88 1.61
CA CYS A 41 -2.10 6.84 1.44
C CYS A 41 -1.97 7.19 -0.04
N SER A 42 -1.83 8.48 -0.34
CA SER A 42 -1.66 8.98 -1.70
C SER A 42 -0.59 10.06 -1.75
N GLY A 43 0.28 10.00 -2.75
CA GLY A 43 1.33 10.98 -2.99
C GLY A 43 2.74 10.39 -3.11
N PHE A 44 2.95 9.17 -2.64
CA PHE A 44 4.24 8.49 -2.84
C PHE A 44 4.50 8.31 -4.34
N GLN A 45 5.67 8.74 -4.79
CA GLN A 45 6.08 8.62 -6.19
C GLN A 45 6.76 7.28 -6.45
N TYR A 46 7.47 6.74 -5.47
CA TYR A 46 8.30 5.55 -5.64
C TYR A 46 8.02 4.45 -4.62
N PHE A 47 7.40 4.79 -3.49
CA PHE A 47 6.90 3.79 -2.56
C PHE A 47 5.46 3.40 -2.86
N VAL A 48 5.15 2.10 -2.75
CA VAL A 48 3.76 1.63 -2.83
C VAL A 48 3.25 1.42 -1.41
N PHE A 49 2.14 2.08 -1.08
CA PHE A 49 1.42 1.87 0.16
C PHE A 49 0.78 0.47 0.18
N LEU A 50 1.07 -0.31 1.22
CA LEU A 50 0.46 -1.62 1.42
C LEU A 50 -0.57 -1.59 2.54
N ASN A 51 -0.18 -1.07 3.71
CA ASN A 51 -1.05 -1.03 4.87
C ASN A 51 -0.61 0.08 5.85
N GLN A 52 -1.53 0.53 6.71
CA GLN A 52 -1.18 1.30 7.90
C GLN A 52 -2.09 0.94 9.08
N LYS A 53 -1.52 1.10 10.26
CA LYS A 53 -2.21 0.96 11.55
C LYS A 53 -1.89 2.17 12.42
N MET A 54 -2.92 2.77 12.98
CA MET A 54 -2.82 3.81 14.00
C MET A 54 -3.52 3.29 15.25
N THR A 55 -2.86 3.37 16.40
CA THR A 55 -3.42 3.09 17.73
C THR A 55 -3.26 4.35 18.59
N GLU A 56 -3.91 4.40 19.75
CA GLU A 56 -3.78 5.56 20.67
C GLU A 56 -2.32 5.87 21.04
N ASP A 57 -1.48 4.84 21.09
CA ASP A 57 -0.08 4.96 21.52
C ASP A 57 0.94 5.00 20.36
N GLY A 58 0.52 4.82 19.11
CA GLY A 58 1.51 4.57 18.07
C GLY A 58 0.98 4.52 16.64
N TYR A 59 1.94 4.57 15.72
CA TYR A 59 1.69 4.56 14.28
C TYR A 59 2.57 3.52 13.60
N SER A 60 2.03 2.80 12.63
CA SER A 60 2.78 1.88 11.79
C SER A 60 2.31 1.98 10.34
N ILE A 61 3.25 1.99 9.40
CA ILE A 61 2.98 1.98 7.96
C ILE A 61 3.89 0.96 7.28
N GLU A 62 3.28 0.12 6.44
CA GLU A 62 3.96 -0.86 5.60
C GLU A 62 4.02 -0.35 4.16
N LEU A 63 5.23 -0.31 3.62
CA LEU A 63 5.55 0.23 2.30
C LEU A 63 6.35 -0.80 1.49
N LEU A 64 6.17 -0.78 0.17
CA LEU A 64 6.99 -1.52 -0.79
C LEU A 64 7.98 -0.56 -1.45
N ASN A 65 9.24 -0.95 -1.53
CA ASN A 65 10.27 -0.19 -2.21
C ASN A 65 10.22 -0.36 -3.74
N GLY A 66 9.93 0.71 -4.48
CA GLY A 66 9.92 0.73 -5.95
C GLY A 66 11.06 1.52 -6.62
N VAL A 67 12.05 2.03 -5.86
CA VAL A 67 13.12 2.88 -6.42
C VAL A 67 14.30 2.07 -6.97
N GLY A 68 14.75 1.06 -6.21
CA GLY A 68 16.06 0.43 -6.30
C GLY A 68 16.56 0.07 -4.90
N ASP A 69 17.78 -0.41 -4.72
CA ASP A 69 18.30 -0.65 -3.36
C ASP A 69 18.47 0.69 -2.64
N ILE A 70 17.88 0.85 -1.46
CA ILE A 70 17.88 2.11 -0.71
C ILE A 70 18.29 1.92 0.75
N ARG A 71 18.71 3.03 1.35
CA ARG A 71 18.96 3.17 2.78
C ARG A 71 18.04 4.23 3.36
N ILE A 72 17.09 3.82 4.19
CA ILE A 72 16.19 4.75 4.88
C ILE A 72 16.96 5.46 6.00
N ARG A 73 16.95 6.80 5.97
CA ARG A 73 17.63 7.66 6.95
C ARG A 73 16.72 8.09 8.08
N SER A 74 15.53 8.56 7.73
CA SER A 74 14.53 9.03 8.68
C SER A 74 13.16 8.96 8.05
N ALA A 75 12.15 8.92 8.90
CA ALA A 75 10.77 9.06 8.50
C ALA A 75 10.08 10.01 9.47
N THR A 76 9.09 10.74 8.96
CA THR A 76 8.31 11.68 9.76
C THR A 76 6.83 11.49 9.50
N VAL A 77 6.03 11.71 10.54
CA VAL A 77 4.57 11.78 10.48
C VAL A 77 4.19 13.16 10.99
N ASP A 78 3.50 13.95 10.17
CA ASP A 78 3.15 15.35 10.46
C ASP A 78 4.36 16.21 10.86
N GLY A 79 5.53 15.90 10.28
CA GLY A 79 6.80 16.59 10.54
C GLY A 79 7.55 16.10 11.77
N LEU A 80 6.99 15.16 12.54
CA LEU A 80 7.61 14.60 13.73
C LEU A 80 8.31 13.29 13.39
N ASN A 81 9.57 13.16 13.82
CA ASN A 81 10.39 12.01 13.51
C ASN A 81 9.90 10.77 14.28
N ILE A 82 9.66 9.68 13.55
CA ILE A 82 9.17 8.43 14.14
C ILE A 82 10.30 7.51 14.66
N GLY A 83 11.55 8.01 14.69
CA GLY A 83 12.63 7.39 15.46
C GLY A 83 13.08 6.04 14.90
N ILE A 84 13.25 5.95 13.58
CA ILE A 84 13.75 4.73 12.94
C ILE A 84 15.27 4.65 12.99
N SER A 85 15.80 3.45 13.24
CA SER A 85 17.20 3.14 12.90
C SER A 85 17.37 3.18 11.38
N THR A 86 18.59 3.38 10.90
CA THR A 86 18.89 3.23 9.48
C THR A 86 18.56 1.81 9.02
N ILE A 87 17.78 1.68 7.94
CA ILE A 87 17.34 0.39 7.40
C ILE A 87 17.77 0.32 5.93
N ASP A 88 18.48 -0.74 5.56
CA ASP A 88 18.77 -1.06 4.17
C ASP A 88 17.61 -1.90 3.60
N VAL A 89 17.01 -1.43 2.52
CA VAL A 89 15.83 -2.04 1.89
C VAL A 89 16.15 -2.33 0.42
N PRO A 90 16.24 -3.61 0.03
CA PRO A 90 16.43 -3.97 -1.37
C PRO A 90 15.25 -3.55 -2.26
N SER A 91 15.48 -3.44 -3.56
CA SER A 91 14.41 -3.17 -4.53
C SER A 91 13.32 -4.24 -4.49
N GLY A 92 12.05 -3.83 -4.50
CA GLY A 92 10.90 -4.74 -4.49
C GLY A 92 10.59 -5.40 -3.15
N GLU A 93 11.37 -5.10 -2.10
CA GLU A 93 11.13 -5.60 -0.75
C GLU A 93 10.21 -4.65 0.03
N LYS A 94 9.48 -5.25 0.97
CA LYS A 94 8.59 -4.52 1.87
C LYS A 94 9.30 -4.16 3.18
N PHE A 95 8.92 -3.04 3.75
CA PHE A 95 9.44 -2.58 5.03
C PHE A 95 8.34 -1.90 5.85
N ILE A 96 8.52 -1.90 7.17
CA ILE A 96 7.56 -1.32 8.11
C ILE A 96 8.25 -0.20 8.87
N LEU A 97 7.61 0.96 8.89
CA LEU A 97 8.00 2.08 9.73
C LEU A 97 7.05 2.13 10.91
N THR A 98 7.60 2.16 12.13
CA THR A 98 6.80 2.19 13.36
C THR A 98 7.24 3.34 14.25
N SER A 99 6.29 4.11 14.74
CA SER A 99 6.47 5.09 15.81
C SER A 99 5.94 4.51 17.10
N ALA A 100 6.77 4.48 18.14
CA ALA A 100 6.35 4.09 19.48
C ALA A 100 5.54 5.18 20.20
N HIS A 101 5.44 6.39 19.63
CA HIS A 101 4.62 7.48 20.14
C HIS A 101 3.79 8.06 18.99
N ASP A 102 2.47 8.07 19.14
CA ASP A 102 1.63 8.98 18.37
C ASP A 102 1.85 10.40 18.91
N PRO A 103 2.39 11.34 18.12
CA PRO A 103 2.57 12.71 18.57
C PRO A 103 1.25 13.48 18.80
N THR A 104 0.11 12.91 18.43
CA THR A 104 -1.17 13.62 18.37
C THR A 104 -2.24 13.14 19.36
N VAL A 105 -1.95 12.17 20.24
CA VAL A 105 -2.87 11.61 21.26
C VAL A 105 -4.30 11.52 20.73
N ARG A 106 -4.57 10.48 19.93
CA ARG A 106 -5.88 10.29 19.30
C ARG A 106 -6.71 9.25 20.05
N ARG A 107 -8.03 9.37 19.96
CA ARG A 107 -8.95 8.39 20.57
C ARG A 107 -9.25 7.25 19.62
N ALA A 108 -9.57 6.07 20.16
CA ALA A 108 -10.12 4.96 19.38
C ALA A 108 -11.29 5.42 18.46
N ASP A 109 -11.36 4.84 17.26
CA ASP A 109 -12.32 5.14 16.18
C ASP A 109 -12.26 6.54 15.56
N GLU A 110 -11.36 7.42 16.05
CA GLU A 110 -11.18 8.76 15.48
C GLU A 110 -10.60 8.68 14.07
N THR A 111 -11.11 9.50 13.16
CA THR A 111 -10.53 9.62 11.82
C THR A 111 -9.28 10.49 11.85
N PHE A 112 -8.22 10.04 11.19
CA PHE A 112 -6.98 10.81 11.07
C PHE A 112 -6.66 11.16 9.63
N SER A 113 -5.96 12.28 9.47
CA SER A 113 -5.25 12.66 8.26
C SER A 113 -3.86 13.13 8.68
N SER A 114 -2.83 12.45 8.17
CA SER A 114 -1.44 12.71 8.51
C SER A 114 -0.58 12.68 7.26
N ARG A 115 0.48 13.49 7.23
CA ARG A 115 1.48 13.46 6.17
C ARG A 115 2.65 12.59 6.60
N VAL A 116 2.90 11.52 5.85
CA VAL A 116 4.09 10.68 6.02
C VAL A 116 5.15 11.13 5.03
N SER A 117 6.39 11.29 5.49
CA SER A 117 7.54 11.61 4.64
C SER A 117 8.71 10.71 5.00
N VAL A 118 9.31 10.09 4.00
CA VAL A 118 10.45 9.17 4.12
C VAL A 118 11.66 9.81 3.44
N LEU A 119 12.77 9.92 4.17
CA LEU A 119 14.07 10.36 3.66
C LEU A 119 14.96 9.13 3.46
N TYR A 120 15.52 8.98 2.26
CA TYR A 120 16.32 7.82 1.90
C TYR A 120 17.45 8.17 0.92
N ASP A 121 18.48 7.35 0.94
CA ASP A 121 19.58 7.38 -0.03
C ASP A 121 19.42 6.19 -0.99
N VAL A 122 19.68 6.38 -2.28
CA VAL A 122 19.72 5.28 -3.25
C VAL A 122 21.14 4.74 -3.28
N VAL A 123 21.30 3.42 -3.15
CA VAL A 123 22.63 2.78 -3.21
C VAL A 123 23.26 3.05 -4.57
N ASN A 124 24.46 3.62 -4.57
CA ASN A 124 25.17 4.10 -5.78
C ASN A 124 24.38 5.16 -6.60
N GLY A 125 23.45 5.87 -5.97
CA GLY A 125 22.60 6.86 -6.60
C GLY A 125 22.71 8.23 -5.94
N ILE A 126 21.59 8.96 -6.00
CA ILE A 126 21.45 10.27 -5.36
C ILE A 126 21.14 10.05 -3.89
N ASP A 127 21.74 10.86 -3.02
CA ASP A 127 21.47 10.90 -1.58
C ASP A 127 20.38 11.93 -1.23
N ASN A 128 19.79 11.80 -0.04
CA ASN A 128 18.79 12.72 0.51
C ASN A 128 17.49 12.85 -0.31
N ASN A 129 17.05 11.77 -0.95
CA ASN A 129 15.75 11.75 -1.61
C ASN A 129 14.64 11.74 -0.57
N ARG A 130 13.56 12.45 -0.88
CA ARG A 130 12.36 12.50 -0.04
C ARG A 130 11.16 12.07 -0.86
N ASP A 131 10.41 11.12 -0.32
CA ASP A 131 9.09 10.76 -0.85
C ASP A 131 8.05 10.94 0.25
N SER A 132 6.84 11.37 -0.12
CA SER A 132 5.83 11.77 0.86
C SER A 132 4.42 11.49 0.38
N ALA A 133 3.55 11.09 1.30
CA ALA A 133 2.15 10.87 1.04
C ALA A 133 1.26 11.49 2.12
N ALA A 134 0.05 11.86 1.72
CA ALA A 134 -1.04 12.10 2.65
C ALA A 134 -1.73 10.77 2.94
N CYS A 135 -1.79 10.42 4.21
CA CYS A 135 -2.39 9.20 4.71
C CYS A 135 -3.63 9.52 5.52
N THR A 136 -4.70 8.75 5.34
CA THR A 136 -5.96 8.87 6.07
C THR A 136 -6.45 7.53 6.54
N GLY A 137 -7.16 7.48 7.67
CA GLY A 137 -7.67 6.24 8.22
C GLY A 137 -8.48 6.47 9.49
N ARG A 138 -8.71 5.39 10.25
CA ARG A 138 -9.25 5.43 11.60
C ARG A 138 -8.28 4.81 12.60
N VAL A 139 -8.24 5.38 13.80
CA VAL A 139 -7.53 4.82 14.96
C VAL A 139 -8.22 3.52 15.38
N GLN A 140 -7.43 2.47 15.59
CA GLN A 140 -7.84 1.13 16.01
C GLN A 140 -7.52 0.88 17.47
#